data_AF-A0A2V7K8P6-F1
#
_entry.id   AF-A0A2V7K8P6-F1
#
_cell.length_a   1.000
_cell.length_b   1.000
_cell.length_c   1.000
_cell.angle_alpha   90.00
_cell.angle_beta   90.00
_cell.angle_gamma   90.00
#
_symmetry.space_group_name_H-M   'P 1'
#
loop_
_entity.id
_entity.type
_entity.pdbx_description
1 polymer ?
#
loop_
_entity_poly.entity_id
_entity_poly.type
_entity_poly.pdbx_seq_one_letter_code
_entity_poly.pdbx_strand_id
1 'polypeptide(L)'
;MIPRIVPTPLAAAPPSTRPATGKPRRVANEVIAACLPGPGRDRLGAGEVLCVTTGQQPGLFTGPLYTIYKALSVIALARRLERERGVPVVPVFWVAGDDHDFAEANHAWFLNGGGDPARIVLRERPTEAPQLPLWRELCGDGVRASLEQLQSGTPESEFKNAVLDWLSSAYRPDASLSDAFASALHALLADRGLVVFRSHDPAAKRVAVPHLLKALGVTLADGLSPVLVEGAAGRDRLRADGDGFVTRRSGERFTRRDLERLAAVEPERLSPNVLLRPVVEAALWPTVAYAAGPGELEYLAEAEPLYAVVGVARQTPVPRWSGVLIESRVDKVLAKYGLSLEDVAGPAGALEGRLVREVLPGEAADALQRLRADLATDYHRLARAAAAVDPTLERTVETARNAGLAQAQEIEKKLIASLKRKNETLVGQIARTRAALFPHGVAQERVLTYASFAIRYGPELLAGIEAEVARWAGAP
;
A
#
# COMPACT_ATOMS: atom_id res chain seq x y z
N MET A 1 -16.69 -10.38 18.77
CA MET A 1 -15.84 -11.40 18.11
C MET A 1 -14.96 -10.68 17.09
N ILE A 2 -13.63 -10.75 17.26
CA ILE A 2 -12.64 -10.08 16.41
C ILE A 2 -12.55 -10.85 15.08
N PRO A 3 -12.25 -10.20 13.92
CA PRO A 3 -12.02 -10.92 12.67
C PRO A 3 -10.81 -11.83 12.81
N ARG A 4 -10.79 -12.92 12.04
CA ARG A 4 -9.59 -13.76 11.93
C ARG A 4 -8.52 -12.97 11.17
N ILE A 5 -7.35 -12.81 11.78
CA ILE A 5 -6.21 -12.09 11.20
C ILE A 5 -5.28 -13.14 10.60
N VAL A 6 -5.02 -13.06 9.30
CA VAL A 6 -4.19 -14.04 8.60
C VAL A 6 -3.00 -13.34 7.97
N PRO A 7 -1.76 -13.64 8.40
CA PRO A 7 -0.57 -13.15 7.75
C PRO A 7 -0.52 -13.58 6.27
N THR A 8 -0.13 -12.66 5.40
CA THR A 8 0.10 -12.89 3.97
C THR A 8 1.52 -12.42 3.65
N PRO A 9 2.55 -13.23 3.96
CA PRO A 9 3.94 -12.79 3.93
C PRO A 9 4.34 -12.24 2.55
N LEU A 10 4.90 -11.03 2.51
CA LEU A 10 5.45 -10.41 1.29
C LEU A 10 6.73 -11.11 0.79
N ALA A 11 7.36 -11.89 1.68
CA ALA A 11 8.49 -12.77 1.43
C ALA A 11 8.38 -13.99 2.36
N ALA A 12 8.93 -15.15 1.96
CA ALA A 12 8.80 -16.43 2.68
C ALA A 12 9.42 -16.45 4.10
N ALA A 13 10.11 -15.39 4.52
CA ALA A 13 10.52 -15.16 5.91
C ALA A 13 10.71 -13.64 6.15
N PRO A 14 10.52 -13.11 7.38
CA PRO A 14 11.22 -11.89 7.76
C PRO A 14 12.70 -12.22 7.58
N PRO A 15 13.44 -11.48 6.74
CA PRO A 15 14.80 -11.86 6.46
C PRO A 15 15.56 -11.88 7.78
N SER A 16 16.37 -12.93 7.96
CA SER A 16 17.55 -12.87 8.80
C SER A 16 18.59 -11.87 8.25
N THR A 17 18.16 -10.81 7.57
CA THR A 17 18.99 -9.64 7.29
C THR A 17 19.19 -8.98 8.63
N ARG A 18 20.30 -9.37 9.29
CA ARG A 18 20.83 -8.63 10.43
C ARG A 18 20.81 -7.16 10.04
N PRO A 19 20.01 -6.32 10.71
CA PRO A 19 19.94 -4.90 10.36
C PRO A 19 21.33 -4.29 10.41
N ALA A 20 21.53 -3.24 9.62
CA ALA A 20 22.80 -2.57 9.46
C ALA A 20 23.45 -2.29 10.82
N THR A 21 24.77 -2.45 10.88
CA THR A 21 25.54 -2.13 12.07
C THR A 21 25.64 -0.60 12.17
N GLY A 22 24.66 0.01 12.85
CA GLY A 22 24.66 1.44 13.16
C GLY A 22 25.21 1.71 14.56
N LYS A 23 25.80 2.89 14.76
CA LYS A 23 26.11 3.42 16.09
C LYS A 23 24.97 4.33 16.56
N PRO A 24 24.51 4.21 17.81
CA PRO A 24 23.58 5.19 18.37
C PRO A 24 24.14 6.61 18.24
N ARG A 25 23.29 7.59 17.98
CA ARG A 25 23.66 9.01 18.01
C ARG A 25 22.49 9.87 18.45
N ARG A 26 22.78 11.09 18.88
CA ARG A 26 21.75 12.11 19.13
C ARG A 26 21.11 12.56 17.82
N VAL A 27 19.80 12.79 17.87
CA VAL A 27 19.04 13.43 16.78
C VAL A 27 19.03 14.94 17.02
N ALA A 28 19.11 15.73 15.94
CA ALA A 28 19.07 17.19 16.03
C ALA A 28 17.73 17.67 16.63
N ASN A 29 17.79 18.71 17.47
CA ASN A 29 16.60 19.23 18.17
C ASN A 29 15.53 19.74 17.19
N GLU A 30 15.95 20.30 16.06
CA GLU A 30 15.07 20.76 14.98
C GLU A 30 14.29 19.61 14.36
N VAL A 31 14.93 18.43 14.22
CA VAL A 31 14.27 17.22 13.71
C VAL A 31 13.32 16.65 14.76
N ILE A 32 13.68 16.67 16.05
CA ILE A 32 12.81 16.24 17.16
C ILE A 32 11.60 17.18 17.29
N ALA A 33 11.76 18.48 17.04
CA ALA A 33 10.67 19.46 17.09
C ALA A 33 9.61 19.23 16.00
N ALA A 34 9.99 18.66 14.86
CA ALA A 34 9.08 18.28 13.79
C ALA A 34 8.26 17.01 14.10
N CYS A 35 8.57 16.30 15.18
CA CYS A 35 7.80 15.14 15.65
C CYS A 35 6.64 15.58 16.55
N LEU A 36 5.51 14.89 16.42
CA LEU A 36 4.37 15.12 17.33
C LEU A 36 4.75 14.72 18.78
N PRO A 37 4.30 15.49 19.80
CA PRO A 37 4.63 15.22 21.22
C PRO A 37 4.13 13.86 21.69
N GLY A 38 4.97 13.07 22.38
CA GLY A 38 4.57 11.79 22.94
C GLY A 38 5.77 10.93 23.36
N PRO A 39 5.54 9.74 23.93
CA PRO A 39 6.59 8.93 24.56
C PRO A 39 7.77 8.60 23.63
N GLY A 40 7.49 8.34 22.35
CA GLY A 40 8.53 8.10 21.35
C GLY A 40 9.43 9.32 21.13
N ARG A 41 8.85 10.53 21.08
CA ARG A 41 9.60 11.78 20.90
C ARG A 41 10.47 12.08 22.11
N ASP A 42 9.95 11.82 23.32
CA ASP A 42 10.72 12.03 24.56
C ASP A 42 11.95 11.11 24.60
N ARG A 43 11.80 9.86 24.14
CA ARG A 43 12.93 8.92 23.98
C ARG A 43 13.98 9.41 22.99
N LEU A 44 13.58 10.06 21.89
CA LEU A 44 14.53 10.67 20.95
C LEU A 44 15.35 11.80 21.60
N GLY A 45 14.73 12.59 22.48
CA GLY A 45 15.38 13.70 23.17
C GLY A 45 16.28 13.29 24.34
N ALA A 46 16.07 12.09 24.89
CA ALA A 46 16.77 11.65 26.10
C ALA A 46 18.27 11.38 25.89
N GLY A 47 18.71 11.01 24.69
CA GLY A 47 20.09 10.57 24.50
C GLY A 47 20.43 10.09 23.08
N GLU A 48 21.43 9.21 23.01
CA GLU A 48 21.78 8.53 21.77
C GLU A 48 20.84 7.36 21.52
N VAL A 49 20.35 7.25 20.29
CA VAL A 49 19.36 6.25 19.88
C VAL A 49 19.76 5.63 18.55
N LEU A 50 19.18 4.48 18.24
CA LEU A 50 19.02 3.99 16.86
C LEU A 50 17.56 4.18 16.44
N CYS A 51 17.31 4.18 15.13
CA CYS A 51 15.95 4.28 14.61
C CYS A 51 15.61 3.09 13.69
N VAL A 52 14.34 2.69 13.72
CA VAL A 52 13.72 1.92 12.64
C VAL A 52 12.67 2.80 12.01
N THR A 53 12.71 2.93 10.69
CA THR A 53 11.85 3.88 9.98
C THR A 53 10.92 3.19 8.99
N THR A 54 9.85 3.87 8.66
CA THR A 54 8.97 3.60 7.52
C THR A 54 8.35 4.93 7.11
N GLY A 55 7.76 5.01 5.93
CA GLY A 55 6.95 6.16 5.55
C GLY A 55 5.72 5.77 4.75
N GLN A 56 4.81 6.73 4.65
CA GLN A 56 3.68 6.65 3.73
C GLN A 56 3.17 8.05 3.37
N GLN A 57 2.59 8.15 2.18
CA GLN A 57 1.77 9.28 1.76
C GLN A 57 0.56 9.48 2.69
N PRO A 58 0.22 10.72 3.08
CA PRO A 58 -0.92 10.99 3.95
C PRO A 58 -2.26 10.88 3.21
N GLY A 59 -2.83 9.68 3.17
CA GLY A 59 -4.17 9.44 2.63
C GLY A 59 -5.30 9.84 3.58
N LEU A 60 -6.50 10.10 3.03
CA LEU A 60 -7.71 10.35 3.80
C LEU A 60 -8.00 9.19 4.78
N PHE A 61 -8.38 9.53 6.01
CA PHE A 61 -8.64 8.57 7.09
C PHE A 61 -7.54 7.51 7.27
N THR A 62 -6.29 7.94 7.36
CA THR A 62 -5.06 7.12 7.43
C THR A 62 -4.75 6.31 6.17
N GLY A 63 -5.52 6.48 5.10
CA GLY A 63 -5.36 5.76 3.84
C GLY A 63 -5.61 4.24 4.00
N PRO A 64 -4.96 3.41 3.16
CA PRO A 64 -5.10 1.96 3.24
C PRO A 64 -4.53 1.36 4.54
N LEU A 65 -5.08 0.22 4.92
CA LEU A 65 -4.68 -0.59 6.08
C LEU A 65 -3.16 -0.82 6.21
N TYR A 66 -2.43 -0.96 5.08
CA TYR A 66 -1.00 -1.16 5.14
C TYR A 66 -0.26 -0.01 5.86
N THR A 67 -0.84 1.18 5.97
CA THR A 67 -0.29 2.30 6.73
C THR A 67 -0.13 1.90 8.20
N ILE A 68 -1.18 1.32 8.79
CA ILE A 68 -1.16 0.83 10.17
C ILE A 68 -0.20 -0.34 10.29
N TYR A 69 -0.16 -1.23 9.30
CA TYR A 69 0.73 -2.38 9.32
C TYR A 69 2.21 -1.98 9.25
N LYS A 70 2.54 -0.97 8.45
CA LYS A 70 3.87 -0.35 8.43
C LYS A 70 4.25 0.20 9.80
N ALA A 71 3.37 0.98 10.40
CA ALA A 71 3.60 1.59 11.69
C ALA A 71 3.81 0.54 12.81
N LEU A 72 2.97 -0.49 12.85
CA LEU A 72 3.15 -1.61 13.79
C LEU A 72 4.42 -2.41 13.49
N SER A 73 4.80 -2.57 12.22
CA SER A 73 6.02 -3.28 11.83
C SER A 73 7.27 -2.58 12.38
N VAL A 74 7.35 -1.25 12.27
CA VAL A 74 8.49 -0.51 12.81
C VAL A 74 8.52 -0.55 14.34
N ILE A 75 7.36 -0.48 15.01
CA ILE A 75 7.26 -0.64 16.46
C ILE A 75 7.82 -2.01 16.89
N ALA A 76 7.37 -3.09 16.25
CA ALA A 76 7.77 -4.45 16.59
C ALA A 76 9.27 -4.68 16.30
N LEU A 77 9.77 -4.19 15.15
CA LEU A 77 11.18 -4.25 14.81
C LEU A 77 12.06 -3.45 15.78
N ALA A 78 11.63 -2.24 16.17
CA ALA A 78 12.35 -1.43 17.15
C ALA A 78 12.45 -2.16 18.50
N ARG A 79 11.34 -2.74 18.99
CA ARG A 79 11.33 -3.55 20.21
C ARG A 79 12.26 -4.76 20.12
N ARG A 80 12.27 -5.47 18.99
CA ARG A 80 13.21 -6.60 18.77
C ARG A 80 14.66 -6.11 18.84
N LEU A 81 14.99 -5.07 18.09
CA LEU A 81 16.37 -4.58 17.98
C LEU A 81 16.88 -3.97 19.27
N GLU A 82 16.03 -3.30 20.05
CA GLU A 82 16.39 -2.82 21.37
C GLU A 82 16.80 -3.96 22.30
N ARG A 83 16.05 -5.09 22.29
CA ARG A 83 16.43 -6.29 23.05
C ARG A 83 17.74 -6.91 22.56
N GLU A 84 17.94 -7.00 21.24
CA GLU A 84 19.14 -7.60 20.64
C GLU A 84 20.40 -6.75 20.82
N ARG A 85 20.26 -5.42 20.82
CA ARG A 85 21.40 -4.48 20.82
C ARG A 85 21.70 -3.89 22.19
N GLY A 86 20.76 -3.93 23.13
CA GLY A 86 20.91 -3.35 24.47
C GLY A 86 21.03 -1.82 24.48
N VAL A 87 20.53 -1.15 23.43
CA VAL A 87 20.53 0.32 23.29
C VAL A 87 19.14 0.79 22.86
N PRO A 88 18.75 2.05 23.15
CA PRO A 88 17.45 2.56 22.74
C PRO A 88 17.25 2.51 21.23
N VAL A 89 16.14 1.90 20.80
CA VAL A 89 15.72 1.88 19.38
C VAL A 89 14.32 2.47 19.26
N VAL A 90 14.19 3.54 18.48
CA VAL A 90 12.94 4.30 18.36
C VAL A 90 12.27 4.05 17.00
N PRO A 91 10.99 3.65 16.98
CA PRO A 91 10.24 3.52 15.74
C PRO A 91 9.76 4.89 15.24
N VAL A 92 10.08 5.22 13.99
CA VAL A 92 9.74 6.50 13.36
C VAL A 92 8.89 6.27 12.11
N PHE A 93 7.77 6.97 12.04
CA PHE A 93 6.91 7.04 10.87
C PHE A 93 7.10 8.39 10.17
N TRP A 94 7.63 8.35 8.94
CA TRP A 94 7.78 9.49 8.06
C TRP A 94 6.45 9.78 7.35
N VAL A 95 5.79 10.87 7.73
CA VAL A 95 4.62 11.37 6.99
C VAL A 95 5.12 12.09 5.75
N ALA A 96 4.90 11.50 4.57
CA ALA A 96 5.38 12.04 3.30
C ALA A 96 4.49 13.18 2.79
N GLY A 97 4.37 14.25 3.58
CA GLY A 97 3.55 15.42 3.25
C GLY A 97 4.06 16.19 2.03
N ASP A 98 5.32 16.01 1.66
CA ASP A 98 5.92 16.55 0.44
C ASP A 98 5.36 15.90 -0.84
N ASP A 99 4.70 14.74 -0.77
CA ASP A 99 4.08 14.17 -1.97
C ASP A 99 3.04 15.14 -2.55
N HIS A 100 2.79 15.10 -3.86
CA HIS A 100 1.82 15.95 -4.54
C HIS A 100 0.71 15.16 -5.24
N ASP A 101 0.70 13.82 -5.13
CA ASP A 101 -0.37 12.99 -5.68
C ASP A 101 -1.65 13.07 -4.81
N PHE A 102 -2.36 14.18 -4.98
CA PHE A 102 -3.65 14.38 -4.32
C PHE A 102 -4.71 13.38 -4.78
N ALA A 103 -4.66 12.88 -6.03
CA ALA A 103 -5.66 11.94 -6.54
C ALA A 103 -5.56 10.57 -5.85
N GLU A 104 -4.35 10.15 -5.47
CA GLU A 104 -4.14 8.97 -4.64
C GLU A 104 -4.54 9.23 -3.17
N ALA A 105 -4.29 10.43 -2.64
CA ALA A 105 -4.51 10.75 -1.22
C ALA A 105 -5.95 11.15 -0.84
N ASN A 106 -6.74 11.68 -1.78
CA ASN A 106 -8.03 12.34 -1.50
C ASN A 106 -9.19 11.40 -1.18
N HIS A 107 -8.97 10.09 -1.08
CA HIS A 107 -10.05 9.12 -0.94
C HIS A 107 -9.71 8.00 0.03
N ALA A 108 -10.75 7.35 0.51
CA ALA A 108 -10.66 6.16 1.34
C ALA A 108 -11.71 5.14 0.89
N TRP A 109 -11.36 3.86 0.92
CA TRP A 109 -12.31 2.78 0.70
C TRP A 109 -12.64 2.10 2.02
N PHE A 110 -13.90 1.74 2.22
CA PHE A 110 -14.37 1.04 3.40
C PHE A 110 -15.43 0.00 3.01
N LEU A 111 -15.71 -0.96 3.90
CA LEU A 111 -16.82 -1.88 3.73
C LEU A 111 -18.09 -1.27 4.31
N ASN A 112 -19.13 -1.13 3.48
CA ASN A 112 -20.41 -0.64 3.94
C ASN A 112 -21.15 -1.66 4.84
N GLY A 113 -22.35 -1.31 5.33
CA GLY A 113 -23.18 -2.21 6.15
C GLY A 113 -23.50 -3.56 5.48
N GLY A 114 -23.65 -3.59 4.15
CA GLY A 114 -23.83 -4.80 3.35
C GLY A 114 -22.53 -5.60 3.16
N GLY A 115 -21.38 -4.96 3.33
CA GLY A 115 -20.06 -5.52 3.13
C GLY A 115 -19.43 -5.33 1.78
N ASP A 116 -20.01 -4.46 0.98
CA ASP A 116 -19.45 -4.11 -0.31
C ASP A 116 -18.47 -2.95 -0.13
N PRO A 117 -17.36 -2.92 -0.91
CA PRO A 117 -16.46 -1.78 -0.94
C PRO A 117 -17.20 -0.52 -1.39
N ALA A 118 -17.10 0.53 -0.59
CA ALA A 118 -17.60 1.86 -0.87
C ALA A 118 -16.45 2.87 -0.81
N ARG A 119 -16.51 3.90 -1.67
CA ARG A 119 -15.47 4.93 -1.78
C ARG A 119 -15.98 6.25 -1.22
N ILE A 120 -15.14 6.89 -0.41
CA ILE A 120 -15.29 8.28 0.04
C ILE A 120 -14.28 9.10 -0.74
N VAL A 121 -14.70 10.21 -1.34
CA VAL A 121 -13.81 11.15 -2.04
C VAL A 121 -13.95 12.51 -1.37
N LEU A 122 -12.83 13.05 -0.87
CA LEU A 122 -12.79 14.34 -0.19
C LEU A 122 -13.17 15.49 -1.13
N ARG A 123 -12.51 15.54 -2.29
CA ARG A 123 -12.80 16.41 -3.44
C ARG A 123 -11.93 16.00 -4.62
N GLU A 124 -12.33 16.39 -5.82
CA GLU A 124 -11.46 16.34 -7.00
C GLU A 124 -10.78 17.69 -7.23
N ARG A 125 -9.66 17.68 -7.95
CA ARG A 125 -8.97 18.90 -8.39
C ARG A 125 -9.10 19.07 -9.89
N PRO A 126 -9.20 20.31 -10.38
CA PRO A 126 -9.07 20.57 -11.81
C PRO A 126 -7.74 20.03 -12.34
N THR A 127 -7.73 19.46 -13.54
CA THR A 127 -6.53 18.89 -14.18
C THR A 127 -5.39 19.90 -14.30
N GLU A 128 -5.71 21.19 -14.49
CA GLU A 128 -4.76 22.30 -14.64
C GLU A 128 -4.27 22.88 -13.31
N ALA A 129 -4.74 22.38 -12.16
CA ALA A 129 -4.37 22.93 -10.87
C ALA A 129 -2.88 22.65 -10.57
N PRO A 130 -2.14 23.61 -9.95
CA PRO A 130 -0.76 23.39 -9.54
C PRO A 130 -0.63 22.14 -8.66
N GLN A 131 0.35 21.27 -8.88
CA GLN A 131 0.51 20.06 -8.05
C GLN A 131 1.15 20.42 -6.71
N LEU A 132 0.33 20.92 -5.80
CA LEU A 132 0.76 21.31 -4.47
C LEU A 132 1.15 20.08 -3.64
N PRO A 133 2.14 20.20 -2.76
CA PRO A 133 2.41 19.15 -1.80
C PRO A 133 1.21 18.97 -0.85
N LEU A 134 0.98 17.75 -0.37
CA LEU A 134 -0.17 17.36 0.44
C LEU A 134 -0.24 18.09 1.79
N TRP A 135 0.88 18.62 2.29
CA TRP A 135 0.88 19.49 3.47
C TRP A 135 0.29 20.88 3.22
N ARG A 136 0.14 21.30 1.96
CA ARG A 136 -0.61 22.52 1.57
C ARG A 136 -2.07 22.24 1.21
N GLU A 137 -2.43 20.98 0.96
CA GLU A 137 -3.79 20.59 0.65
C GLU A 137 -4.64 20.53 1.92
N LEU A 138 -5.44 21.57 2.17
CA LEU A 138 -6.40 21.58 3.28
C LEU A 138 -7.45 20.49 3.12
N CYS A 139 -7.96 19.94 4.23
CA CYS A 139 -9.13 19.08 4.20
C CYS A 139 -10.36 19.84 3.66
N GLY A 140 -10.55 21.10 4.10
CA GLY A 140 -11.68 21.94 3.70
C GLY A 140 -13.03 21.41 4.19
N ASP A 141 -14.12 22.10 3.85
CA ASP A 141 -15.47 21.74 4.34
C ASP A 141 -15.96 20.36 3.88
N GLY A 142 -15.44 19.85 2.75
CA GLY A 142 -15.76 18.51 2.23
C GLY A 142 -15.44 17.36 3.18
N VAL A 143 -14.59 17.59 4.18
CA VAL A 143 -14.27 16.60 5.20
C VAL A 143 -15.47 16.25 6.08
N ARG A 144 -16.39 17.20 6.31
CA ARG A 144 -17.63 16.95 7.08
C ARG A 144 -18.52 15.95 6.35
N ALA A 145 -18.74 16.15 5.06
CA ALA A 145 -19.48 15.21 4.21
C ALA A 145 -18.78 13.84 4.12
N SER A 146 -17.44 13.83 4.09
CA SER A 146 -16.66 12.59 4.11
C SER A 146 -16.87 11.77 5.39
N LEU A 147 -16.91 12.45 6.56
CA LEU A 147 -17.19 11.82 7.85
C LEU A 147 -18.65 11.32 7.93
N GLU A 148 -19.61 12.11 7.43
CA GLU A 148 -21.02 11.72 7.36
C GLU A 148 -21.24 10.51 6.44
N GLN A 149 -20.53 10.43 5.32
CA GLN A 149 -20.57 9.27 4.43
C GLN A 149 -20.00 8.01 5.12
N LEU A 150 -18.91 8.15 5.90
CA LEU A 150 -18.39 7.04 6.70
C LEU A 150 -19.40 6.62 7.76
N GLN A 151 -20.01 7.58 8.47
CA GLN A 151 -21.02 7.33 9.49
C GLN A 151 -22.24 6.61 8.91
N SER A 152 -22.88 7.16 7.89
CA SER A 152 -24.08 6.58 7.27
C SER A 152 -23.80 5.25 6.55
N GLY A 153 -22.61 5.10 5.95
CA GLY A 153 -22.24 3.90 5.21
C GLY A 153 -21.85 2.70 6.06
N THR A 154 -21.49 2.91 7.33
CA THR A 154 -21.01 1.85 8.23
C THR A 154 -22.11 1.37 9.20
N PRO A 155 -22.11 0.07 9.57
CA PRO A 155 -23.10 -0.48 10.50
C PRO A 155 -22.99 0.18 11.86
N GLU A 156 -24.09 0.19 12.60
CA GLU A 156 -24.09 0.58 14.00
C GLU A 156 -23.26 -0.41 14.83
N SER A 157 -22.53 0.13 15.80
CA SER A 157 -21.73 -0.63 16.77
C SER A 157 -21.44 0.25 17.98
N GLU A 158 -21.05 -0.37 19.09
CA GLU A 158 -20.61 0.34 20.29
C GLU A 158 -19.31 1.16 20.08
N PHE A 159 -18.52 0.84 19.05
CA PHE A 159 -17.23 1.49 18.77
C PHE A 159 -17.33 2.63 17.74
N LYS A 160 -18.45 2.72 17.02
CA LYS A 160 -18.61 3.63 15.88
C LYS A 160 -18.34 5.10 16.27
N ASN A 161 -18.95 5.56 17.36
CA ASN A 161 -18.80 6.94 17.81
C ASN A 161 -17.35 7.26 18.17
N ALA A 162 -16.67 6.38 18.90
CA ALA A 162 -15.26 6.58 19.26
C ALA A 162 -14.34 6.69 18.02
N VAL A 163 -14.61 5.92 16.96
CA VAL A 163 -13.84 6.00 15.70
C VAL A 163 -14.14 7.30 14.94
N LEU A 164 -15.39 7.74 14.91
CA LEU A 164 -15.78 9.01 14.29
C LEU A 164 -15.21 10.21 15.06
N ASP A 165 -15.19 10.15 16.39
CA ASP A 165 -14.58 11.17 17.26
C ASP A 165 -13.06 11.24 17.04
N TRP A 166 -12.39 10.08 16.98
CA TRP A 166 -10.97 10.00 16.63
C TRP A 166 -10.68 10.67 15.28
N LEU A 167 -11.41 10.31 14.22
CA LEU A 167 -11.19 10.87 12.89
C LEU A 167 -11.56 12.36 12.83
N SER A 168 -12.69 12.77 13.39
CA SER A 168 -13.15 14.16 13.35
C SER A 168 -12.27 15.11 14.15
N SER A 169 -11.62 14.64 15.23
CA SER A 169 -10.63 15.42 15.97
C SER A 169 -9.39 15.79 15.13
N ALA A 170 -8.98 14.89 14.22
CA ALA A 170 -7.81 15.05 13.37
C ALA A 170 -8.14 15.71 12.03
N TYR A 171 -9.21 15.28 11.36
CA TYR A 171 -9.63 15.70 10.04
C TYR A 171 -10.62 16.87 10.11
N ARG A 172 -10.08 18.07 10.36
CA ARG A 172 -10.83 19.33 10.44
C ARG A 172 -10.66 20.17 9.18
N PRO A 173 -11.61 21.07 8.82
CA PRO A 173 -11.52 21.86 7.60
C PRO A 173 -10.24 22.69 7.46
N ASP A 174 -9.70 23.19 8.57
CA ASP A 174 -8.50 24.02 8.67
C ASP A 174 -7.18 23.24 8.68
N ALA A 175 -7.23 21.91 8.86
CA ALA A 175 -6.04 21.06 8.84
C ALA A 175 -5.62 20.73 7.40
N SER A 176 -4.31 20.66 7.16
CA SER A 176 -3.80 20.01 5.95
C SER A 176 -4.09 18.51 5.98
N LEU A 177 -4.21 17.88 4.82
CA LEU A 177 -4.39 16.43 4.73
C LEU A 177 -3.19 15.70 5.37
N SER A 178 -1.98 16.25 5.22
CA SER A 178 -0.78 15.75 5.89
C SER A 178 -0.86 15.81 7.42
N ASP A 179 -1.30 16.94 7.99
CA ASP A 179 -1.36 17.11 9.45
C ASP A 179 -2.53 16.34 10.07
N ALA A 180 -3.66 16.26 9.36
CA ALA A 180 -4.79 15.43 9.77
C ALA A 180 -4.40 13.95 9.80
N PHE A 181 -3.72 13.45 8.77
CA PHE A 181 -3.17 12.09 8.76
C PHE A 181 -2.18 11.87 9.92
N ALA A 182 -1.23 12.80 10.11
CA ALA A 182 -0.23 12.69 11.17
C ALA A 182 -0.89 12.63 12.55
N SER A 183 -1.87 13.49 12.80
CA SER A 183 -2.61 13.56 14.05
C SER A 183 -3.43 12.30 14.30
N ALA A 184 -4.12 11.78 13.27
CA ALA A 184 -4.90 10.55 13.37
C ALA A 184 -4.00 9.34 13.68
N LEU A 185 -2.89 9.19 12.96
CA LEU A 185 -1.93 8.09 13.19
C LEU A 185 -1.29 8.19 14.58
N HIS A 186 -0.95 9.42 15.00
CA HIS A 186 -0.39 9.69 16.32
C HIS A 186 -1.37 9.32 17.45
N ALA A 187 -2.62 9.78 17.37
CA ALA A 187 -3.66 9.43 18.35
C ALA A 187 -3.87 7.91 18.49
N LEU A 188 -3.62 7.14 17.42
CA LEU A 188 -3.77 5.68 17.44
C LEU A 188 -2.56 4.95 18.04
N LEU A 189 -1.34 5.46 17.85
CA LEU A 189 -0.10 4.68 18.05
C LEU A 189 0.98 5.37 18.91
N ALA A 190 0.78 6.60 19.37
CA ALA A 190 1.77 7.32 20.19
C ALA A 190 2.14 6.56 21.48
N ASP A 191 1.14 6.00 22.16
CA ASP A 191 1.32 5.24 23.41
C ASP A 191 2.12 3.94 23.21
N ARG A 192 2.21 3.46 21.97
CA ARG A 192 3.06 2.32 21.59
C ARG A 192 4.52 2.72 21.34
N GLY A 193 4.84 4.00 21.52
CA GLY A 193 6.16 4.59 21.32
C GLY A 193 6.45 5.03 19.89
N LEU A 194 5.44 5.07 19.00
CA LEU A 194 5.62 5.54 17.62
C LEU A 194 5.90 7.04 17.59
N VAL A 195 7.01 7.41 16.95
CA VAL A 195 7.29 8.80 16.59
C VAL A 195 6.63 9.08 15.24
N VAL A 196 5.76 10.08 15.18
CA VAL A 196 5.19 10.57 13.92
C VAL A 196 5.93 11.84 13.52
N PHE A 197 6.70 11.77 12.43
CA PHE A 197 7.54 12.84 11.92
C PHE A 197 6.88 13.56 10.73
N ARG A 198 6.74 14.88 10.82
CA ARG A 198 6.19 15.73 9.75
C ARG A 198 7.32 16.24 8.86
N SER A 199 7.47 15.67 7.66
CA SER A 199 8.62 15.98 6.79
C SER A 199 8.67 17.41 6.27
N HIS A 200 7.53 18.10 6.27
CA HIS A 200 7.36 19.46 5.77
C HIS A 200 7.71 20.53 6.81
N ASP A 201 7.99 20.16 8.06
CA ASP A 201 8.30 21.13 9.12
C ASP A 201 9.58 21.94 8.76
N PRO A 202 9.52 23.27 8.74
CA PRO A 202 10.65 24.10 8.33
C PRO A 202 11.93 23.84 9.13
N ALA A 203 11.82 23.51 10.43
CA ALA A 203 13.00 23.25 11.25
C ALA A 203 13.74 21.99 10.79
N ALA A 204 13.00 20.89 10.58
CA ALA A 204 13.58 19.66 10.05
C ALA A 204 14.08 19.83 8.62
N LYS A 205 13.39 20.62 7.78
CA LYS A 205 13.83 20.96 6.43
C LYS A 205 15.18 21.65 6.41
N ARG A 206 15.47 22.58 7.33
CA ARG A 206 16.81 23.21 7.43
C ARG A 206 17.93 22.19 7.66
N VAL A 207 17.66 21.12 8.40
CA VAL A 207 18.62 20.02 8.60
C VAL A 207 18.71 19.13 7.35
N ALA A 208 17.58 18.87 6.68
CA ALA A 208 17.51 18.00 5.51
C ALA A 208 18.12 18.61 4.24
N VAL A 209 17.91 19.90 4.00
CA VAL A 209 18.24 20.57 2.74
C VAL A 209 19.73 20.53 2.37
N PRO A 210 20.70 20.67 3.28
CA PRO A 210 22.11 20.45 2.96
C PRO A 210 22.37 19.07 2.32
N HIS A 211 21.64 18.03 2.73
CA HIS A 211 21.72 16.70 2.12
C HIS A 211 21.04 16.63 0.75
N LEU A 212 19.94 17.36 0.55
CA LEU A 212 19.30 17.52 -0.77
C LEU A 212 20.24 18.19 -1.76
N LEU A 213 20.90 19.29 -1.37
CA LEU A 213 21.78 20.07 -2.24
C LEU A 213 23.02 19.30 -2.71
N LYS A 214 23.49 18.30 -1.94
CA LYS A 214 24.54 17.36 -2.37
C LYS A 214 24.09 16.51 -3.57
N ALA A 215 22.82 16.12 -3.60
CA ALA A 215 22.25 15.32 -4.68
C ALA A 215 21.76 16.15 -5.88
N LEU A 216 21.81 17.49 -5.80
CA LEU A 216 21.30 18.36 -6.85
C LEU A 216 22.00 18.16 -8.20
N GLY A 217 23.31 17.86 -8.19
CA GLY A 217 24.11 17.58 -9.39
C GLY A 217 23.96 16.16 -9.95
N VAL A 218 23.14 15.31 -9.31
CA VAL A 218 22.88 13.96 -9.80
C VAL A 218 21.75 14.00 -10.82
N THR A 219 21.96 13.32 -11.95
CA THR A 219 20.94 13.09 -12.98
C THR A 219 20.56 11.61 -12.94
N LEU A 220 19.28 11.33 -12.73
CA LEU A 220 18.75 9.97 -12.74
C LEU A 220 18.57 9.44 -14.18
N ALA A 221 18.23 8.17 -14.32
CA ALA A 221 18.05 7.50 -15.62
C ALA A 221 16.99 8.19 -16.52
N ASP A 222 16.03 8.90 -15.93
CA ASP A 222 15.02 9.67 -16.63
C ASP A 222 15.45 11.10 -17.01
N GLY A 223 16.73 11.43 -16.83
CA GLY A 223 17.31 12.72 -17.23
C GLY A 223 17.00 13.87 -16.27
N LEU A 224 16.49 13.59 -15.08
CA LEU A 224 16.01 14.59 -14.12
C LEU A 224 16.69 14.42 -12.76
N SER A 225 16.77 15.52 -12.00
CA SER A 225 17.32 15.56 -10.65
C SER A 225 16.44 14.76 -9.68
N PRO A 226 17.05 14.14 -8.63
CA PRO A 226 16.30 13.59 -7.51
C PRO A 226 15.78 14.68 -6.54
N VAL A 227 16.18 15.94 -6.72
CA VAL A 227 15.69 17.08 -5.93
C VAL A 227 14.53 17.75 -6.64
N LEU A 228 13.48 18.07 -5.89
CA LEU A 228 12.30 18.81 -6.37
C LEU A 228 12.24 20.18 -5.71
N VAL A 229 11.65 21.13 -6.44
CA VAL A 229 11.36 22.48 -5.97
C VAL A 229 9.87 22.77 -6.12
N GLU A 230 9.29 23.46 -5.16
CA GLU A 230 7.95 24.04 -5.29
C GLU A 230 8.04 25.39 -6.04
N GLY A 231 7.55 25.42 -7.28
CA GLY A 231 7.44 26.61 -8.14
C GLY A 231 5.99 27.00 -8.42
N ALA A 232 5.75 27.74 -9.51
CA ALA A 232 4.43 28.20 -9.93
C ALA A 232 3.45 27.04 -10.25
N ALA A 233 3.95 25.92 -10.78
CA ALA A 233 3.15 24.71 -11.06
C ALA A 233 3.08 23.72 -9.86
N GLY A 234 3.49 24.17 -8.67
CA GLY A 234 3.62 23.35 -7.47
C GLY A 234 4.96 22.60 -7.40
N ARG A 235 4.97 21.45 -6.73
CA ARG A 235 6.18 20.65 -6.50
C ARG A 235 6.64 19.95 -7.78
N ASP A 236 7.75 20.40 -8.36
CA ASP A 236 8.20 19.94 -9.67
C ASP A 236 9.65 19.42 -9.67
N ARG A 237 9.94 18.58 -10.66
CA ARG A 237 11.27 18.03 -10.86
C ARG A 237 12.16 18.98 -11.64
N LEU A 238 13.43 19.00 -11.27
CA LEU A 238 14.44 19.81 -11.94
C LEU A 238 15.17 19.00 -13.03
N ARG A 239 15.50 19.64 -14.14
CA ARG A 239 16.44 19.17 -15.16
C ARG A 239 17.65 20.09 -15.17
N ALA A 240 18.85 19.56 -15.30
CA ALA A 240 20.04 20.38 -15.53
C ALA A 240 19.95 21.11 -16.88
N ASP A 241 20.33 22.39 -16.93
CA ASP A 241 20.37 23.21 -18.15
C ASP A 241 21.54 24.21 -18.07
N GLY A 242 22.66 23.87 -18.73
CA GLY A 242 23.92 24.60 -18.58
C GLY A 242 24.41 24.62 -17.12
N ASP A 243 24.66 25.81 -16.58
CA ASP A 243 25.06 26.03 -15.19
C ASP A 243 23.87 26.14 -14.21
N GLY A 244 22.65 25.91 -14.69
CA GLY A 244 21.43 26.05 -13.91
C GLY A 244 20.50 24.84 -14.01
N PHE A 245 19.27 25.05 -13.59
CA PHE A 245 18.21 24.06 -13.54
C PHE A 245 16.92 24.64 -14.11
N VAL A 246 16.10 23.78 -14.69
CA VAL A 246 14.77 24.13 -15.18
C VAL A 246 13.73 23.14 -14.64
N THR A 247 12.61 23.66 -14.17
CA THR A 247 11.47 22.82 -13.74
C THR A 247 10.82 22.16 -14.96
N ARG A 248 10.54 20.85 -14.85
CA ARG A 248 10.03 20.02 -15.94
C ARG A 248 8.71 20.51 -16.54
N ARG A 249 7.79 21.02 -15.72
CA ARG A 249 6.41 21.36 -16.08
C ARG A 249 6.24 22.85 -16.35
N SER A 250 6.71 23.73 -15.45
CA SER A 250 6.53 25.19 -15.62
C SER A 250 7.63 25.88 -16.41
N GLY A 251 8.77 25.23 -16.65
CA GLY A 251 9.91 25.87 -17.35
C GLY A 251 10.61 26.99 -16.57
N GLU A 252 10.31 27.16 -15.28
CA GLU A 252 11.00 28.09 -14.39
C GLU A 252 12.48 27.73 -14.26
N ARG A 253 13.34 28.75 -14.30
CA ARG A 253 14.80 28.61 -14.28
C ARG A 253 15.35 28.98 -12.91
N PHE A 254 16.26 28.16 -12.42
CA PHE A 254 16.93 28.36 -11.14
C PHE A 254 18.44 28.22 -11.33
N THR A 255 19.22 29.16 -10.82
CA THR A 255 20.65 28.93 -10.62
C THR A 255 20.85 28.10 -9.34
N ARG A 256 22.03 27.49 -9.19
CA ARG A 256 22.43 26.88 -7.91
C ARG A 256 22.28 27.86 -6.73
N ARG A 257 22.66 29.13 -6.93
CA ARG A 257 22.54 30.18 -5.91
C ARG A 257 21.09 30.48 -5.54
N ASP A 258 20.16 30.38 -6.49
CA ASP A 258 18.74 30.57 -6.20
C ASP A 258 18.20 29.43 -5.33
N LEU A 259 18.57 28.18 -5.63
CA LEU A 259 18.19 27.01 -4.84
C LEU A 259 18.84 27.04 -3.44
N GLU A 260 20.08 27.51 -3.31
CA GLU A 260 20.74 27.74 -2.03
C GLU A 260 20.10 28.89 -1.23
N ARG A 261 19.55 29.90 -1.90
CA ARG A 261 18.77 30.96 -1.23
C ARG A 261 17.43 30.43 -0.75
N LEU A 262 16.72 29.66 -1.58
CA LEU A 262 15.48 28.98 -1.18
C LEU A 262 15.72 28.07 0.02
N ALA A 263 16.81 27.31 0.00
CA ALA A 263 17.25 26.49 1.11
C ALA A 263 17.42 27.26 2.44
N ALA A 264 17.84 28.52 2.38
CA ALA A 264 18.05 29.35 3.56
C ALA A 264 16.76 30.03 4.07
N VAL A 265 15.88 30.44 3.15
CA VAL A 265 14.72 31.30 3.48
C VAL A 265 13.40 30.51 3.55
N GLU A 266 13.19 29.58 2.63
CA GLU A 266 11.96 28.79 2.46
C GLU A 266 12.31 27.30 2.25
N PRO A 267 13.00 26.66 3.21
CA PRO A 267 13.55 25.30 3.04
C PRO A 267 12.48 24.25 2.75
N GLU A 268 11.23 24.49 3.14
CA GLU A 268 10.08 23.63 2.87
C GLU A 268 9.73 23.51 1.39
N ARG A 269 10.16 24.46 0.55
CA ARG A 269 9.98 24.40 -0.91
C ARG A 269 10.91 23.39 -1.59
N LEU A 270 11.92 22.87 -0.90
CA LEU A 270 12.81 21.83 -1.42
C LEU A 270 12.44 20.47 -0.83
N SER A 271 12.36 19.46 -1.68
CA SER A 271 12.00 18.10 -1.26
C SER A 271 12.72 17.03 -2.06
N PRO A 272 12.93 15.83 -1.49
CA PRO A 272 13.47 14.71 -2.23
C PRO A 272 12.39 14.07 -3.11
N ASN A 273 12.79 13.38 -4.17
CA ASN A 273 11.95 12.40 -4.85
C ASN A 273 11.91 11.06 -4.07
N VAL A 274 11.23 10.05 -4.63
CA VAL A 274 11.09 8.72 -4.03
C VAL A 274 12.45 8.03 -3.74
N LEU A 275 13.46 8.21 -4.61
CA LEU A 275 14.78 7.59 -4.46
C LEU A 275 15.65 8.30 -3.42
N LEU A 276 15.58 9.62 -3.35
CA LEU A 276 16.40 10.42 -2.43
C LEU A 276 15.80 10.49 -1.02
N ARG A 277 14.49 10.30 -0.87
CA ARG A 277 13.80 10.33 0.43
C ARG A 277 14.44 9.39 1.46
N PRO A 278 14.64 8.08 1.20
CA PRO A 278 15.24 7.19 2.18
C PRO A 278 16.71 7.55 2.53
N VAL A 279 17.41 8.25 1.64
CA VAL A 279 18.78 8.76 1.88
C VAL A 279 18.75 9.95 2.85
N VAL A 280 17.84 10.90 2.61
CA VAL A 280 17.63 12.05 3.51
C VAL A 280 17.18 11.57 4.88
N GLU A 281 16.32 10.55 4.92
CA GLU A 281 15.89 9.93 6.17
C GLU A 281 17.09 9.35 6.95
N ALA A 282 18.00 8.62 6.30
CA ALA A 282 19.23 8.13 6.92
C ALA A 282 20.20 9.25 7.37
N ALA A 283 20.09 10.43 6.76
CA ALA A 283 20.84 11.60 7.20
C ALA A 283 20.25 12.20 8.49
N LEU A 284 18.92 12.29 8.59
CA LEU A 284 18.24 12.84 9.76
C LEU A 284 18.31 11.89 10.97
N TRP A 285 18.20 10.59 10.72
CA TRP A 285 18.05 9.56 11.75
C TRP A 285 19.20 8.53 11.74
N PRO A 286 19.62 7.98 12.89
CA PRO A 286 20.48 6.79 12.93
C PRO A 286 19.71 5.51 12.56
N THR A 287 19.22 5.47 11.31
CA THR A 287 18.35 4.39 10.84
C THR A 287 19.14 3.12 10.57
N VAL A 288 18.79 2.03 11.26
CA VAL A 288 19.39 0.70 11.05
C VAL A 288 18.54 -0.21 10.15
N ALA A 289 17.24 0.04 10.10
CA ALA A 289 16.30 -0.69 9.25
C ALA A 289 15.18 0.21 8.73
N TYR A 290 14.74 -0.06 7.49
CA TYR A 290 13.58 0.56 6.86
C TYR A 290 12.53 -0.51 6.58
N ALA A 291 11.35 -0.41 7.18
CA ALA A 291 10.24 -1.31 6.90
C ALA A 291 9.54 -0.91 5.58
N ALA A 292 9.76 -1.70 4.54
CA ALA A 292 9.32 -1.44 3.16
C ALA A 292 8.12 -2.30 2.75
N GLY A 293 7.19 -1.72 1.98
CA GLY A 293 6.24 -2.48 1.18
C GLY A 293 6.86 -3.03 -0.11
N PRO A 294 6.11 -3.81 -0.92
CA PRO A 294 6.64 -4.48 -2.11
C PRO A 294 7.29 -3.53 -3.11
N GLY A 295 6.58 -2.48 -3.54
CA GLY A 295 7.14 -1.50 -4.48
C GLY A 295 8.31 -0.70 -3.92
N GLU A 296 8.42 -0.55 -2.59
CA GLU A 296 9.57 0.11 -1.97
C GLU A 296 10.80 -0.78 -1.96
N LEU A 297 10.64 -2.09 -1.77
CA LEU A 297 11.74 -3.06 -1.85
C LEU A 297 12.38 -3.05 -3.23
N GLU A 298 11.60 -2.83 -4.29
CA GLU A 298 12.09 -2.72 -5.67
C GLU A 298 12.97 -1.48 -5.86
N TYR A 299 12.46 -0.27 -5.59
CA TYR A 299 13.23 0.96 -5.86
C TYR A 299 14.36 1.23 -4.85
N LEU A 300 14.32 0.66 -3.64
CA LEU A 300 15.37 0.89 -2.62
C LEU A 300 16.74 0.36 -3.04
N ALA A 301 16.79 -0.58 -3.99
CA ALA A 301 18.04 -1.00 -4.63
C ALA A 301 18.60 0.11 -5.54
N GLU A 302 17.75 0.76 -6.32
CA GLU A 302 18.13 1.83 -7.25
C GLU A 302 18.61 3.10 -6.52
N ALA A 303 18.17 3.33 -5.29
CA ALA A 303 18.60 4.46 -4.46
C ALA A 303 20.05 4.33 -3.94
N GLU A 304 20.69 3.15 -4.04
CA GLU A 304 21.99 2.87 -3.45
C GLU A 304 23.11 3.89 -3.78
N PRO A 305 23.29 4.33 -5.04
CA PRO A 305 24.33 5.31 -5.38
C PRO A 305 24.15 6.66 -4.67
N LEU A 306 22.92 7.05 -4.35
CA LEU A 306 22.63 8.33 -3.70
C LEU A 306 23.12 8.39 -2.25
N TYR A 307 23.24 7.25 -1.57
CA TYR A 307 23.81 7.18 -0.22
C TYR A 307 25.28 7.61 -0.20
N ALA A 308 26.05 7.16 -1.20
CA ALA A 308 27.45 7.54 -1.36
C ALA A 308 27.59 9.04 -1.68
N VAL A 309 26.73 9.58 -2.55
CA VAL A 309 26.73 11.02 -2.89
C VAL A 309 26.46 11.90 -1.67
N VAL A 310 25.48 11.52 -0.84
CA VAL A 310 25.13 12.29 0.36
C VAL A 310 26.14 12.07 1.50
N GLY A 311 26.79 10.90 1.51
CA GLY A 311 27.77 10.48 2.51
C GLY A 311 27.13 9.91 3.77
N VAL A 312 26.09 9.09 3.61
CA VAL A 312 25.34 8.47 4.73
C VAL A 312 25.28 6.96 4.58
N ALA A 313 25.22 6.25 5.72
CA ALA A 313 25.10 4.80 5.72
C ALA A 313 23.70 4.38 5.25
N ARG A 314 23.65 3.34 4.41
CA ARG A 314 22.40 2.74 3.95
C ARG A 314 21.79 1.87 5.04
N GLN A 315 20.51 2.11 5.31
CA GLN A 315 19.69 1.28 6.19
C GLN A 315 19.26 -0.02 5.50
N THR A 316 19.09 -1.09 6.28
CA THR A 316 18.66 -2.38 5.74
C THR A 316 17.17 -2.35 5.37
N PRO A 317 16.77 -2.61 4.11
CA PRO A 317 15.38 -2.81 3.77
C PRO A 317 14.85 -4.10 4.43
N VAL A 318 13.72 -3.99 5.11
CA VAL A 318 13.02 -5.12 5.74
C VAL A 318 11.60 -5.13 5.21
N PRO A 319 11.11 -6.22 4.59
CA PRO A 319 9.70 -6.31 4.21
C PRO A 319 8.82 -6.11 5.45
N ARG A 320 7.85 -5.20 5.41
CA ARG A 320 6.89 -5.04 6.51
C ARG A 320 6.00 -6.28 6.69
N TRP A 321 5.32 -6.38 7.82
CA TRP A 321 4.21 -7.33 7.97
C TRP A 321 3.07 -7.00 6.98
N SER A 322 2.41 -8.05 6.50
CA SER A 322 1.24 -7.98 5.64
C SER A 322 0.25 -9.05 6.07
N GLY A 323 -1.04 -8.76 5.91
CA GLY A 323 -2.10 -9.69 6.27
C GLY A 323 -3.47 -9.25 5.78
N VAL A 324 -4.43 -10.17 5.93
CA VAL A 324 -5.84 -9.98 5.61
C VAL A 324 -6.70 -10.17 6.86
N LEU A 325 -7.73 -9.33 6.98
CA LEU A 325 -8.75 -9.38 8.02
C LEU A 325 -9.98 -10.11 7.46
N ILE A 326 -10.30 -11.26 8.04
CA ILE A 326 -11.39 -12.13 7.61
C ILE A 326 -12.54 -12.01 8.60
N GLU A 327 -13.58 -11.27 8.23
CA GLU A 327 -14.80 -11.13 9.02
C GLU A 327 -15.53 -12.48 9.15
N SER A 328 -16.24 -12.71 10.27
CA SER A 328 -16.91 -14.00 10.54
C SER A 328 -17.87 -14.46 9.44
N ARG A 329 -18.52 -13.53 8.74
CA ARG A 329 -19.39 -13.85 7.60
C ARG A 329 -18.62 -14.39 6.40
N VAL A 330 -17.43 -13.86 6.16
CA VAL A 330 -16.53 -14.30 5.09
C VAL A 330 -15.95 -15.66 5.47
N ASP A 331 -15.53 -15.80 6.73
CA ASP A 331 -14.96 -17.05 7.26
C ASP A 331 -15.95 -18.22 7.16
N LYS A 332 -17.24 -17.97 7.46
CA LYS A 332 -18.31 -18.96 7.25
C LYS A 332 -18.44 -19.40 5.79
N VAL A 333 -18.27 -18.49 4.83
CA VAL A 333 -18.33 -18.83 3.39
C VAL A 333 -17.08 -19.63 2.99
N LEU A 334 -15.90 -19.22 3.45
CA LEU A 334 -14.66 -19.97 3.21
C LEU A 334 -14.78 -21.41 3.74
N ALA A 335 -15.24 -21.58 4.98
CA ALA A 335 -15.42 -22.89 5.59
C ALA A 335 -16.50 -23.73 4.88
N LYS A 336 -17.65 -23.12 4.53
CA LYS A 336 -18.75 -23.80 3.85
C LYS A 336 -18.32 -24.42 2.50
N TYR A 337 -17.43 -23.74 1.78
CA TYR A 337 -16.99 -24.16 0.44
C TYR A 337 -15.55 -24.69 0.42
N GLY A 338 -14.91 -24.89 1.58
CA GLY A 338 -13.54 -25.40 1.69
C GLY A 338 -12.50 -24.53 0.96
N LEU A 339 -12.67 -23.20 0.98
CA LEU A 339 -11.86 -22.27 0.19
C LEU A 339 -10.65 -21.75 0.96
N SER A 340 -9.50 -21.79 0.32
CA SER A 340 -8.30 -21.06 0.74
C SER A 340 -8.32 -19.60 0.28
N LEU A 341 -7.41 -18.78 0.80
CA LEU A 341 -7.21 -17.42 0.29
C LEU A 341 -6.71 -17.41 -1.16
N GLU A 342 -5.89 -18.39 -1.55
CA GLU A 342 -5.36 -18.54 -2.90
C GLU A 342 -6.47 -18.84 -3.92
N ASP A 343 -7.45 -19.68 -3.54
CA ASP A 343 -8.62 -19.94 -4.36
C ASP A 343 -9.39 -18.67 -4.69
N VAL A 344 -9.56 -17.78 -3.69
CA VAL A 344 -10.30 -16.52 -3.83
C VAL A 344 -9.50 -15.46 -4.59
N ALA A 345 -8.18 -15.46 -4.45
CA ALA A 345 -7.26 -14.54 -5.14
C ALA A 345 -7.15 -14.82 -6.65
N GLY A 346 -7.46 -16.03 -7.11
CA GLY A 346 -7.39 -16.42 -8.53
C GLY A 346 -8.33 -15.60 -9.44
N PRO A 347 -8.29 -15.76 -10.78
CA PRO A 347 -9.07 -14.95 -11.72
C PRO A 347 -10.58 -14.92 -11.45
N ALA A 348 -11.22 -13.77 -11.69
CA ALA A 348 -12.66 -13.62 -11.51
C ALA A 348 -13.44 -14.58 -12.42
N GLY A 349 -14.48 -15.22 -11.90
CA GLY A 349 -15.31 -16.16 -12.63
C GLY A 349 -14.78 -17.58 -12.71
N ALA A 350 -13.47 -17.80 -12.46
CA ALA A 350 -12.83 -19.12 -12.50
C ALA A 350 -13.23 -19.97 -11.29
N LEU A 351 -13.18 -19.38 -10.08
CA LEU A 351 -13.61 -20.04 -8.85
C LEU A 351 -15.10 -20.37 -8.89
N GLU A 352 -15.93 -19.42 -9.30
CA GLU A 352 -17.38 -19.60 -9.45
C GLU A 352 -17.67 -20.69 -10.49
N GLY A 353 -16.92 -20.70 -11.60
CA GLY A 353 -17.04 -21.74 -12.63
C GLY A 353 -16.63 -23.13 -12.14
N ARG A 354 -15.63 -23.22 -11.24
CA ARG A 354 -15.21 -24.48 -10.61
C ARG A 354 -16.29 -24.99 -9.65
N LEU A 355 -16.72 -24.17 -8.70
CA LEU A 355 -17.72 -24.53 -7.70
C LEU A 355 -19.07 -24.89 -8.34
N VAL A 356 -19.48 -24.18 -9.39
CA VAL A 356 -20.74 -24.50 -10.09
C VAL A 356 -20.63 -25.79 -10.91
N ARG A 357 -19.43 -26.17 -11.38
CA ARG A 357 -19.21 -27.47 -12.03
C ARG A 357 -19.35 -28.64 -11.05
N GLU A 358 -19.05 -28.45 -9.77
CA GLU A 358 -19.30 -29.47 -8.73
C GLU A 358 -20.79 -29.72 -8.48
N VAL A 359 -21.65 -28.76 -8.86
CA VAL A 359 -23.12 -28.87 -8.79
C VAL A 359 -23.70 -29.45 -10.09
N LEU A 360 -22.89 -29.67 -11.12
CA LEU A 360 -23.34 -30.19 -12.41
C LEU A 360 -23.79 -31.65 -12.23
N PRO A 361 -24.99 -32.05 -12.69
CA PRO A 361 -25.43 -33.43 -12.61
C PRO A 361 -24.39 -34.36 -13.25
N GLY A 362 -24.03 -35.46 -12.58
CA GLY A 362 -22.98 -36.38 -13.05
C GLY A 362 -23.18 -36.83 -14.49
N GLU A 363 -24.43 -37.10 -14.88
CA GLU A 363 -24.78 -37.49 -16.25
C GLU A 363 -24.38 -36.44 -17.31
N ALA A 364 -24.58 -35.15 -17.03
CA ALA A 364 -24.23 -34.07 -17.95
C ALA A 364 -22.71 -33.83 -18.02
N ALA A 365 -22.01 -34.00 -16.90
CA ALA A 365 -20.55 -33.92 -16.85
C ALA A 365 -19.93 -35.07 -17.66
N ASP A 366 -20.41 -36.29 -17.44
CA ASP A 366 -19.98 -37.48 -18.15
C ASP A 366 -20.28 -37.39 -19.64
N ALA A 367 -21.45 -36.88 -20.02
CA ALA A 367 -21.82 -36.68 -21.43
C ALA A 367 -20.87 -35.70 -22.14
N LEU A 368 -20.52 -34.57 -21.50
CA LEU A 368 -19.55 -33.62 -22.05
C LEU A 368 -18.14 -34.22 -22.16
N GLN A 369 -17.70 -34.95 -21.14
CA GLN A 369 -16.40 -35.59 -21.15
C GLN A 369 -16.30 -36.66 -22.24
N ARG A 370 -17.33 -37.50 -22.38
CA ARG A 370 -17.46 -38.49 -23.46
C ARG A 370 -17.42 -37.82 -24.83
N LEU A 371 -18.25 -36.80 -25.06
CA LEU A 371 -18.27 -36.07 -26.33
C LEU A 371 -16.89 -35.55 -26.73
N ARG A 372 -16.13 -34.96 -25.80
CA ARG A 372 -14.78 -34.46 -26.09
C ARG A 372 -13.80 -35.58 -26.41
N ALA A 373 -13.85 -36.69 -25.66
CA ALA A 373 -12.99 -37.85 -25.86
C ALA A 373 -13.28 -38.55 -27.20
N ASP A 374 -14.56 -38.70 -27.54
CA ASP A 374 -15.01 -39.32 -28.77
C ASP A 374 -14.62 -38.45 -29.97
N LEU A 375 -14.88 -37.13 -29.94
CA LEU A 375 -14.43 -36.20 -30.99
C LEU A 375 -12.91 -36.29 -31.20
N ALA A 376 -12.12 -36.24 -30.13
CA ALA A 376 -10.66 -36.33 -30.24
C ALA A 376 -10.22 -37.66 -30.87
N THR A 377 -10.83 -38.77 -30.47
CA THR A 377 -10.52 -40.11 -30.95
C THR A 377 -10.90 -40.27 -32.42
N ASP A 378 -12.12 -39.87 -32.79
CA ASP A 378 -12.65 -40.04 -34.14
C ASP A 378 -11.91 -39.16 -35.15
N TYR A 379 -11.61 -37.90 -34.79
CA TYR A 379 -10.78 -37.05 -35.64
C TYR A 379 -9.35 -37.56 -35.78
N HIS A 380 -8.78 -38.18 -34.75
CA HIS A 380 -7.44 -38.79 -34.86
C HIS A 380 -7.46 -40.00 -35.81
N ARG A 381 -8.48 -40.86 -35.73
CA ARG A 381 -8.67 -41.98 -36.67
C ARG A 381 -8.87 -41.47 -38.10
N LEU A 382 -9.68 -40.44 -38.28
CA LEU A 382 -9.93 -39.82 -39.58
C LEU A 382 -8.66 -39.19 -40.16
N ALA A 383 -7.84 -38.52 -39.35
CA ALA A 383 -6.59 -37.91 -39.80
C ALA A 383 -5.62 -38.98 -40.34
N ARG A 384 -5.47 -40.10 -39.63
CA ARG A 384 -4.64 -41.24 -40.09
C ARG A 384 -5.14 -41.83 -41.41
N ALA A 385 -6.46 -42.01 -41.54
CA ALA A 385 -7.06 -42.54 -42.76
C ALA A 385 -6.92 -41.56 -43.94
N ALA A 386 -7.11 -40.25 -43.70
CA ALA A 386 -6.97 -39.21 -44.70
C ALA A 386 -5.52 -39.07 -45.19
N ALA A 387 -4.54 -39.10 -44.29
CA ALA A 387 -3.12 -39.02 -44.62
C ALA A 387 -2.64 -40.21 -45.49
N ALA A 388 -3.26 -41.39 -45.32
CA ALA A 388 -3.00 -42.55 -46.17
C ALA A 388 -3.53 -42.39 -47.61
N VAL A 389 -4.51 -41.50 -47.83
CA VAL A 389 -5.04 -41.16 -49.16
C VAL A 389 -4.24 -40.01 -49.78
N ASP A 390 -4.08 -38.91 -49.04
CA ASP A 390 -3.28 -37.75 -49.42
C ASP A 390 -2.72 -37.07 -48.15
N PRO A 391 -1.38 -37.01 -47.98
CA PRO A 391 -0.75 -36.37 -46.82
C PRO A 391 -1.17 -34.90 -46.61
N THR A 392 -1.59 -34.18 -47.65
CA THR A 392 -2.01 -32.78 -47.53
C THR A 392 -3.35 -32.60 -46.81
N LEU A 393 -4.17 -33.66 -46.71
CA LEU A 393 -5.49 -33.63 -46.07
C LEU A 393 -5.42 -33.71 -44.54
N GLU A 394 -4.30 -34.14 -43.97
CA GLU A 394 -4.12 -34.25 -42.51
C GLU A 394 -4.42 -32.93 -41.81
N ARG A 395 -3.85 -31.83 -42.31
CA ARG A 395 -4.05 -30.47 -41.77
C ARG A 395 -5.51 -30.01 -41.83
N THR A 396 -6.26 -30.43 -42.86
CA THR A 396 -7.69 -30.11 -43.00
C THR A 396 -8.49 -30.81 -41.91
N VAL A 397 -8.19 -32.09 -41.62
CA VAL A 397 -8.85 -32.86 -40.56
C VAL A 397 -8.51 -32.30 -39.18
N GLU A 398 -7.26 -31.89 -38.93
CA GLU A 398 -6.87 -31.24 -37.67
C GLU A 398 -7.59 -29.91 -37.44
N THR A 399 -7.77 -29.12 -38.52
CA THR A 399 -8.52 -27.86 -38.46
C THR A 399 -9.98 -28.13 -38.08
N ALA A 400 -10.61 -29.14 -38.69
CA ALA A 400 -11.97 -29.55 -38.34
C ALA A 400 -12.07 -30.07 -36.90
N ARG A 401 -11.07 -30.83 -36.43
CA ARG A 401 -10.98 -31.29 -35.02
C ARG A 401 -10.99 -30.10 -34.06
N ASN A 402 -10.12 -29.12 -34.30
CA ASN A 402 -10.01 -27.96 -33.44
C ASN A 402 -11.33 -27.16 -33.42
N ALA A 403 -12.01 -27.03 -34.56
CA ALA A 403 -13.32 -26.40 -34.63
C ALA A 403 -14.40 -27.19 -33.85
N GLY A 404 -14.43 -28.52 -33.97
CA GLY A 404 -15.37 -29.38 -33.24
C GLY A 404 -15.16 -29.32 -31.71
N LEU A 405 -13.90 -29.37 -31.26
CA LEU A 405 -13.55 -29.20 -29.85
C LEU A 405 -13.92 -27.81 -29.33
N ALA A 406 -13.74 -26.76 -30.15
CA ALA A 406 -14.16 -25.41 -29.79
C ALA A 406 -15.68 -25.30 -29.63
N GLN A 407 -16.47 -25.92 -30.51
CA GLN A 407 -17.93 -25.95 -30.39
C GLN A 407 -18.39 -26.70 -29.12
N ALA A 408 -17.78 -27.85 -28.80
CA ALA A 408 -18.06 -28.57 -27.55
C ALA A 408 -17.77 -27.70 -26.31
N GLN A 409 -16.67 -26.94 -26.35
CA GLN A 409 -16.33 -26.00 -25.29
C GLN A 409 -17.33 -24.83 -25.19
N GLU A 410 -17.89 -24.34 -26.30
CA GLU A 410 -18.94 -23.31 -26.27
C GLU A 410 -20.24 -23.82 -25.63
N ILE A 411 -20.59 -25.09 -25.84
CA ILE A 411 -21.74 -25.71 -25.16
C ILE A 411 -21.49 -25.77 -23.65
N GLU A 412 -20.30 -26.23 -23.23
CA GLU A 412 -19.90 -26.27 -21.83
C GLU A 412 -19.97 -24.88 -21.18
N LYS A 413 -19.47 -23.83 -21.85
CA LYS A 413 -19.58 -22.44 -21.37
C LYS A 413 -21.03 -22.01 -21.15
N LYS A 414 -21.95 -22.33 -22.07
CA LYS A 414 -23.37 -22.01 -21.95
C LYS A 414 -24.05 -22.77 -20.80
N LEU A 415 -23.68 -24.03 -20.58
CA LEU A 415 -24.14 -24.83 -19.45
C LEU A 415 -23.68 -24.22 -18.11
N ILE A 416 -22.38 -23.91 -17.98
CA ILE A 416 -21.83 -23.26 -16.79
C ILE A 416 -22.52 -21.91 -16.55
N ALA A 417 -22.76 -21.10 -17.60
CA ALA A 417 -23.48 -19.83 -17.47
C ALA A 417 -24.92 -20.02 -16.97
N SER A 418 -25.62 -21.07 -17.44
CA SER A 418 -26.98 -21.41 -16.97
C SER A 418 -26.98 -21.84 -15.51
N LEU A 419 -26.01 -22.65 -15.11
CA LEU A 419 -25.87 -23.09 -13.72
C LEU A 419 -25.48 -21.94 -12.79
N LYS A 420 -24.65 -20.99 -13.25
CA LYS A 420 -24.36 -19.76 -12.49
C LYS A 420 -25.63 -18.96 -12.20
N ARG A 421 -26.53 -18.83 -13.19
CA ARG A 421 -27.85 -18.20 -13.00
C ARG A 421 -28.75 -18.97 -12.02
N LYS A 422 -28.74 -20.31 -12.10
CA LYS A 422 -29.50 -21.14 -11.12
C LYS A 422 -28.91 -21.09 -9.71
N ASN A 423 -27.63 -20.76 -9.57
CA ASN A 423 -26.89 -20.72 -8.31
C ASN A 423 -26.47 -19.29 -7.93
N GLU A 424 -27.31 -18.29 -8.19
CA GLU A 424 -27.04 -16.88 -7.92
C GLU A 424 -26.61 -16.60 -6.47
N THR A 425 -27.19 -17.31 -5.49
CA THR A 425 -26.79 -17.18 -4.09
C THR A 425 -25.33 -17.57 -3.86
N LEU A 426 -24.89 -18.70 -4.42
CA LEU A 426 -23.49 -19.16 -4.32
C LEU A 426 -22.57 -18.17 -5.02
N VAL A 427 -22.89 -17.80 -6.26
CA VAL A 427 -22.10 -16.84 -7.04
C VAL A 427 -21.97 -15.50 -6.29
N GLY A 428 -23.07 -14.99 -5.73
CA GLY A 428 -23.07 -13.77 -4.95
C GLY A 428 -22.29 -13.86 -3.63
N GLN A 429 -22.31 -15.02 -2.95
CA GLN A 429 -21.50 -15.24 -1.74
C GLN A 429 -20.00 -15.21 -2.05
N ILE A 430 -19.58 -15.83 -3.16
CA ILE A 430 -18.18 -15.82 -3.60
C ILE A 430 -17.76 -14.41 -4.04
N ALA A 431 -18.59 -13.71 -4.81
CA ALA A 431 -18.31 -12.35 -5.25
C ALA A 431 -18.12 -11.39 -4.07
N ARG A 432 -18.99 -11.42 -3.05
CA ARG A 432 -18.83 -10.61 -1.83
C ARG A 432 -17.60 -11.00 -1.01
N THR A 433 -17.33 -12.29 -0.88
CA THR A 433 -16.12 -12.80 -0.20
C THR A 433 -14.86 -12.26 -0.88
N ARG A 434 -14.82 -12.32 -2.21
CA ARG A 434 -13.73 -11.76 -3.01
C ARG A 434 -13.64 -10.25 -2.88
N ALA A 435 -14.75 -9.52 -2.93
CA ALA A 435 -14.74 -8.07 -2.77
C ALA A 435 -14.24 -7.63 -1.37
N ALA A 436 -14.50 -8.42 -0.33
CA ALA A 436 -14.02 -8.15 1.03
C ALA A 436 -12.53 -8.47 1.21
N LEU A 437 -12.02 -9.56 0.62
CA LEU A 437 -10.63 -10.04 0.80
C LEU A 437 -9.66 -9.48 -0.27
N PHE A 438 -10.15 -9.28 -1.48
CA PHE A 438 -9.39 -8.80 -2.64
C PHE A 438 -10.19 -7.73 -3.41
N PRO A 439 -10.53 -6.60 -2.77
CA PRO A 439 -11.26 -5.50 -3.43
C PRO A 439 -10.51 -5.06 -4.69
N HIS A 440 -11.24 -4.95 -5.81
CA HIS A 440 -10.68 -4.66 -7.14
C HIS A 440 -9.60 -5.66 -7.62
N GLY A 441 -9.56 -6.87 -7.07
CA GLY A 441 -8.59 -7.90 -7.44
C GLY A 441 -7.19 -7.70 -6.86
N VAL A 442 -7.01 -6.75 -5.92
CA VAL A 442 -5.73 -6.52 -5.22
C VAL A 442 -5.87 -6.79 -3.73
N ALA A 443 -4.75 -6.92 -3.02
CA ALA A 443 -4.75 -7.24 -1.59
C ALA A 443 -5.59 -6.23 -0.76
N GLN A 444 -6.38 -6.74 0.18
CA GLN A 444 -7.25 -5.95 1.08
C GLN A 444 -6.53 -4.74 1.69
N GLU A 445 -5.31 -4.96 2.16
CA GLU A 445 -4.52 -3.96 2.88
C GLU A 445 -4.16 -2.73 2.03
N ARG A 446 -4.26 -2.84 0.70
CA ARG A 446 -3.95 -1.78 -0.28
C ARG A 446 -5.14 -0.90 -0.63
N VAL A 447 -6.34 -1.27 -0.20
CA VAL A 447 -7.57 -0.59 -0.59
C VAL A 447 -8.30 -0.08 0.64
N LEU A 448 -8.67 -0.99 1.55
CA LEU A 448 -9.55 -0.64 2.65
C LEU A 448 -8.82 0.14 3.74
N THR A 449 -9.49 1.13 4.33
CA THR A 449 -9.00 1.88 5.49
C THR A 449 -9.20 1.10 6.79
N TYR A 450 -8.32 1.35 7.77
CA TYR A 450 -8.43 0.81 9.12
C TYR A 450 -9.77 1.14 9.78
N ALA A 451 -10.30 2.35 9.57
CA ALA A 451 -11.57 2.78 10.17
C ALA A 451 -12.75 1.86 9.82
N SER A 452 -12.73 1.24 8.63
CA SER A 452 -13.72 0.26 8.18
C SER A 452 -13.90 -0.89 9.18
N PHE A 453 -12.79 -1.34 9.76
CA PHE A 453 -12.75 -2.48 10.68
C PHE A 453 -12.79 -2.03 12.13
N ALA A 454 -12.13 -0.91 12.47
CA ALA A 454 -12.17 -0.35 13.82
C ALA A 454 -13.60 -0.04 14.28
N ILE A 455 -14.47 0.44 13.38
CA ILE A 455 -15.89 0.65 13.69
C ILE A 455 -16.56 -0.66 14.13
N ARG A 456 -16.21 -1.81 13.54
CA ARG A 456 -16.89 -3.09 13.86
C ARG A 456 -16.31 -3.79 15.08
N TYR A 457 -15.01 -3.62 15.31
CA TYR A 457 -14.24 -4.50 16.19
C TYR A 457 -13.51 -3.76 17.31
N GLY A 458 -13.50 -2.44 17.29
CA GLY A 458 -12.96 -1.62 18.36
C GLY A 458 -11.46 -1.80 18.58
N PRO A 459 -10.97 -1.49 19.79
CA PRO A 459 -9.54 -1.49 20.11
C PRO A 459 -8.90 -2.89 20.07
N GLU A 460 -9.68 -3.94 20.31
CA GLU A 460 -9.21 -5.33 20.28
C GLU A 460 -8.67 -5.75 18.90
N LEU A 461 -9.17 -5.14 17.82
CA LEU A 461 -8.62 -5.35 16.48
C LEU A 461 -7.16 -4.89 16.40
N LEU A 462 -6.86 -3.71 16.93
CA LEU A 462 -5.49 -3.17 16.89
C LEU A 462 -4.53 -4.05 17.69
N ALA A 463 -4.96 -4.49 18.87
CA ALA A 463 -4.20 -5.40 19.71
C ALA A 463 -3.96 -6.75 19.00
N GLY A 464 -4.97 -7.30 18.33
CA GLY A 464 -4.84 -8.52 17.53
C GLY A 464 -3.83 -8.39 16.38
N ILE A 465 -3.88 -7.28 15.63
CA ILE A 465 -2.91 -7.01 14.55
C ILE A 465 -1.51 -6.84 15.15
N GLU A 466 -1.37 -6.08 16.23
CA GLU A 466 -0.10 -5.89 16.94
C GLU A 466 0.51 -7.21 17.39
N ALA A 467 -0.29 -8.17 17.87
CA ALA A 467 0.18 -9.48 18.26
C ALA A 467 0.74 -10.28 17.06
N GLU A 468 0.07 -10.27 15.90
CA GLU A 468 0.59 -10.93 14.69
C GLU A 468 1.88 -10.28 14.19
N VAL A 469 1.93 -8.95 14.21
CA VAL A 469 3.11 -8.20 13.80
C VAL A 469 4.29 -8.45 14.76
N ALA A 470 4.01 -8.57 16.07
CA ALA A 470 5.03 -8.92 17.06
C ALA A 470 5.58 -10.33 16.83
N ARG A 471 4.72 -11.32 16.55
CA ARG A 471 5.15 -12.69 16.17
C ARG A 471 6.02 -12.69 14.92
N TRP A 472 5.59 -11.96 13.89
CA TRP A 472 6.37 -11.79 12.67
C TRP A 472 7.74 -11.17 12.94
N ALA A 473 7.82 -10.20 13.85
CA ALA A 473 9.07 -9.60 14.28
C ALA A 473 9.83 -10.45 15.32
N GLY A 474 9.53 -11.74 15.50
CA GLY A 474 10.26 -12.63 16.40
C GLY A 474 10.17 -12.23 17.88
N ALA A 475 9.03 -11.69 18.32
CA ALA A 475 8.74 -11.57 19.74
C ALA A 475 8.66 -12.99 20.37
N PRO A 476 9.22 -13.17 21.59
CA PRO A 476 9.23 -14.46 22.28
C PRO A 476 7.83 -14.95 22.68
#